data_AF-A0A2E3AY12-F1
#
_entry.id   AF-A0A2E3AY12-F1
#
_cell.length_a   1.000
_cell.length_b   1.000
_cell.length_c   1.000
_cell.angle_alpha   90.00
_cell.angle_beta   90.00
_cell.angle_gamma   90.00
#
_symmetry.space_group_name_H-M   'P 1'
#
loop_
_entity.id
_entity.type
_entity.pdbx_description
1 polymer ?
#
loop_
_entity_poly.entity_id
_entity_poly.type
_entity_poly.pdbx_seq_one_letter_code
_entity_poly.pdbx_strand_id
1 'polypeptide(L)'
;MRMEKQNIFIADDGERFTDEADCIAHEKKTIEDKKRLEGLKVYTVAHSFDATEGRGYYGRTHILTDQELSIVIAYCIDRWGDILQPWYGTGYYEAWKLHSSSRGVEAALKDEGAKDRWPHKPVDIVFLSNKSLDVDRIPANVFPWPRKKTS
;
A
#
# COMPACT_ATOMS: atom_id res chain seq x y z
N MET A 1 47.07 -24.17 -5.51
CA MET A 1 45.97 -23.21 -5.76
C MET A 1 46.30 -21.90 -5.06
N ARG A 2 46.49 -20.80 -5.78
CA ARG A 2 46.49 -19.46 -5.16
C ARG A 2 45.03 -19.05 -4.97
N MET A 3 44.61 -18.81 -3.74
CA MET A 3 43.29 -18.22 -3.49
C MET A 3 43.38 -16.75 -3.88
N GLU A 4 42.62 -16.36 -4.90
CA GLU A 4 42.45 -14.95 -5.25
C GLU A 4 41.63 -14.28 -4.13
N LYS A 5 42.17 -13.21 -3.55
CA LYS A 5 41.44 -12.39 -2.60
C LYS A 5 40.44 -11.55 -3.38
N GLN A 6 39.16 -11.90 -3.30
CA GLN A 6 38.08 -11.09 -3.83
C GLN A 6 37.65 -10.08 -2.76
N ASN A 7 37.69 -8.79 -3.10
CA ASN A 7 37.13 -7.75 -2.23
C ASN A 7 35.60 -7.82 -2.33
N ILE A 8 34.93 -7.89 -1.18
CA ILE A 8 33.48 -7.90 -1.06
C ILE A 8 33.11 -6.68 -0.22
N PHE A 9 32.22 -5.86 -0.77
CA PHE A 9 31.62 -4.72 -0.09
C PHE A 9 30.24 -5.16 0.44
N ILE A 10 29.87 -4.72 1.63
CA ILE A 10 28.61 -5.09 2.27
C ILE A 10 27.90 -3.79 2.62
N ALA A 11 26.72 -3.59 2.04
CA ALA A 11 25.87 -2.45 2.35
C ALA A 11 25.26 -2.57 3.75
N ASP A 12 24.77 -1.47 4.31
CA ASP A 12 24.15 -1.42 5.65
C ASP A 12 22.96 -2.39 5.84
N ASP A 13 22.29 -2.81 4.76
CA ASP A 13 21.21 -3.79 4.77
C ASP A 13 21.69 -5.25 4.68
N GLY A 14 23.01 -5.46 4.57
CA GLY A 14 23.66 -6.77 4.47
C GLY A 14 23.83 -7.30 3.04
N GLU A 15 23.43 -6.54 2.02
CA GLU A 15 23.59 -6.93 0.62
C GLU A 15 25.07 -6.84 0.20
N ARG A 16 25.53 -7.80 -0.61
CA ARG A 16 26.95 -7.97 -0.95
C ARG A 16 27.21 -7.56 -2.38
N PHE A 17 28.22 -6.72 -2.56
CA PHE A 17 28.66 -6.21 -3.85
C PHE A 17 30.12 -6.56 -4.10
N THR A 18 30.47 -6.80 -5.36
CA THR A 18 31.85 -7.02 -5.80
C THR A 18 32.55 -5.73 -6.21
N ASP A 19 31.78 -4.65 -6.39
CA ASP A 19 32.26 -3.30 -6.71
C ASP A 19 31.79 -2.32 -5.61
N GLU A 20 32.67 -1.41 -5.24
CA GLU A 20 32.41 -0.35 -4.27
C GLU A 20 31.41 0.66 -4.82
N ALA A 21 31.49 0.97 -6.13
CA ALA A 21 30.60 1.92 -6.78
C ALA A 21 29.14 1.46 -6.75
N ASP A 22 28.90 0.16 -6.97
CA ASP A 22 27.57 -0.45 -6.91
C ASP A 22 27.02 -0.44 -5.48
N CYS A 23 27.87 -0.72 -4.48
CA CYS A 23 27.49 -0.67 -3.06
C CYS A 23 27.03 0.75 -2.67
N ILE A 24 27.79 1.78 -3.04
CA ILE A 24 27.44 3.18 -2.75
C ILE A 24 26.16 3.61 -3.48
N ALA A 25 25.99 3.19 -4.74
CA ALA A 25 24.79 3.48 -5.50
C ALA A 25 23.54 2.83 -4.88
N HIS A 26 23.67 1.59 -4.41
CA HIS A 26 22.60 0.87 -3.70
C HIS A 26 22.21 1.54 -2.38
N GLU A 27 23.19 1.92 -1.56
CA GLU A 27 22.93 2.64 -0.30
C GLU A 27 22.23 3.97 -0.55
N LYS A 28 22.70 4.72 -1.55
CA LYS A 28 22.08 5.99 -1.94
C LYS A 28 20.63 5.79 -2.42
N LYS A 29 20.38 4.80 -3.29
CA LYS A 29 19.02 4.46 -3.75
C LYS A 29 18.14 4.08 -2.55
N THR A 30 18.63 3.25 -1.65
CA THR A 30 17.91 2.80 -0.45
C THR A 30 17.54 3.96 0.47
N ILE A 31 18.46 4.91 0.69
CA ILE A 31 18.20 6.12 1.50
C ILE A 31 17.15 7.01 0.82
N GLU A 32 17.26 7.22 -0.49
CA GLU A 32 16.30 8.01 -1.26
C GLU A 32 14.91 7.38 -1.25
N ASP A 33 14.82 6.06 -1.43
CA ASP A 33 13.58 5.31 -1.36
C ASP A 33 12.96 5.40 0.04
N LYS A 34 13.74 5.20 1.11
CA LYS A 34 13.25 5.38 2.49
C LYS A 34 12.65 6.77 2.73
N LYS A 35 13.34 7.83 2.33
CA LYS A 35 12.83 9.21 2.45
C LYS A 35 11.53 9.42 1.68
N ARG A 36 11.43 8.82 0.48
CA ARG A 36 10.21 8.88 -0.32
C ARG A 36 9.05 8.14 0.34
N LEU A 37 9.32 6.98 0.96
CA LEU A 37 8.33 6.18 1.70
C LEU A 37 7.87 6.86 3.00
N GLU A 38 8.75 7.55 3.71
CA GLU A 38 8.41 8.30 4.93
C GLU A 38 7.40 9.42 4.70
N GLY A 39 7.37 9.98 3.48
CA GLY A 39 6.41 11.02 3.10
C GLY A 39 4.97 10.52 2.85
N LEU A 40 4.76 9.21 2.84
CA LEU A 40 3.48 8.59 2.52
C LEU A 40 2.67 8.27 3.78
N LYS A 41 1.37 8.51 3.71
CA LYS A 41 0.38 8.09 4.69
C LYS A 41 -0.16 6.72 4.32
N VAL A 42 -0.51 5.94 5.34
CA VAL A 42 -1.16 4.63 5.18
C VAL A 42 -2.56 4.69 5.74
N TYR A 43 -3.52 4.32 4.89
CA TYR A 43 -4.92 4.15 5.24
C TYR A 43 -5.31 2.69 5.06
N THR A 44 -6.08 2.15 5.99
CA THR A 44 -6.58 0.77 5.92
C THR A 44 -8.08 0.82 5.73
N VAL A 45 -8.55 0.20 4.64
CA VAL A 45 -9.98 0.05 4.34
C VAL A 45 -10.35 -1.41 4.53
N ALA A 46 -11.33 -1.66 5.41
CA ALA A 46 -12.02 -2.94 5.47
C ALA A 46 -13.30 -2.85 4.62
N HIS A 47 -13.55 -3.81 3.73
CA HIS A 47 -14.67 -3.79 2.79
C HIS A 47 -15.31 -5.18 2.58
N SER A 48 -16.59 -5.24 2.21
CA SER A 48 -17.32 -6.49 1.90
C SER A 48 -18.48 -6.28 0.94
N PHE A 49 -18.93 -7.36 0.29
CA PHE A 49 -20.15 -7.41 -0.53
C PHE A 49 -21.35 -8.06 0.20
N ASP A 50 -21.19 -8.52 1.45
CA ASP A 50 -22.18 -9.43 2.04
C ASP A 50 -23.17 -8.74 2.97
N ALA A 51 -24.33 -8.47 2.38
CA ALA A 51 -25.54 -7.98 3.01
C ALA A 51 -26.32 -9.05 3.80
N THR A 52 -25.84 -10.29 3.89
CA THR A 52 -26.62 -11.41 4.43
C THR A 52 -25.81 -12.28 5.39
N GLU A 53 -26.33 -12.48 6.60
CA GLU A 53 -25.88 -13.46 7.62
C GLU A 53 -24.72 -13.10 8.57
N GLY A 54 -24.31 -11.83 8.69
CA GLY A 54 -23.59 -11.37 9.89
C GLY A 54 -22.16 -11.92 10.08
N ARG A 55 -21.42 -12.15 8.98
CA ARG A 55 -20.06 -12.73 9.00
C ARG A 55 -18.92 -11.73 8.72
N GLY A 56 -19.21 -10.43 8.64
CA GLY A 56 -18.22 -9.34 8.73
C GLY A 56 -17.48 -8.98 7.43
N TYR A 57 -16.68 -7.91 7.49
CA TYR A 57 -15.90 -7.39 6.36
C TYR A 57 -14.85 -8.41 5.86
N TYR A 58 -14.85 -8.74 4.57
CA TYR A 58 -14.08 -9.85 4.01
C TYR A 58 -12.84 -9.45 3.21
N GLY A 59 -12.64 -8.16 2.95
CA GLY A 59 -11.50 -7.61 2.25
C GLY A 59 -10.81 -6.55 3.08
N ARG A 60 -9.49 -6.47 2.96
CA ARG A 60 -8.68 -5.37 3.50
C ARG A 60 -7.82 -4.82 2.38
N THR A 61 -7.78 -3.49 2.27
CA THR A 61 -6.90 -2.79 1.34
C THR A 61 -6.10 -1.74 2.10
N HIS A 62 -4.78 -1.74 1.93
CA HIS A 62 -3.92 -0.65 2.36
C HIS A 62 -3.77 0.37 1.22
N ILE A 63 -4.12 1.61 1.49
CA ILE A 63 -3.94 2.74 0.57
C ILE A 63 -2.70 3.50 1.03
N LEU A 64 -1.65 3.46 0.21
CA LEU A 64 -0.44 4.24 0.35
C LEU A 64 -0.61 5.54 -0.42
N THR A 65 -0.40 6.70 0.21
CA THR A 65 -0.77 7.97 -0.44
C THR A 65 -0.06 9.18 0.13
N ASP A 66 0.27 10.16 -0.72
CA ASP A 66 0.65 11.52 -0.33
C ASP A 66 -0.53 12.50 -0.37
N GLN A 67 -1.74 12.02 -0.68
CA GLN A 67 -2.93 12.83 -0.87
C GLN A 67 -3.63 13.18 0.46
N GLU A 68 -4.60 14.08 0.37
CA GLU A 68 -5.48 14.43 1.48
C GLU A 68 -6.58 13.37 1.71
N LEU A 69 -7.08 13.30 2.94
CA LEU A 69 -8.11 12.32 3.33
C LEU A 69 -9.39 12.43 2.48
N SER A 70 -9.75 13.63 2.03
CA SER A 70 -10.90 13.87 1.14
C SER A 70 -10.79 13.09 -0.17
N ILE A 71 -9.60 13.02 -0.75
CA ILE A 71 -9.31 12.26 -1.99
C ILE A 71 -9.37 10.76 -1.72
N VAL A 72 -8.83 10.31 -0.58
CA VAL A 72 -8.92 8.91 -0.16
C VAL A 72 -10.37 8.48 0.02
N ILE A 73 -11.18 9.30 0.67
CA ILE A 73 -12.62 9.04 0.85
C ILE A 73 -13.33 9.00 -0.51
N ALA A 74 -13.07 9.95 -1.42
CA ALA A 74 -13.65 9.94 -2.75
C ALA A 74 -13.27 8.68 -3.56
N TYR A 75 -12.02 8.22 -3.42
CA TYR A 75 -11.59 6.94 -3.98
C TYR A 75 -12.37 5.76 -3.40
N CYS A 76 -12.54 5.71 -2.07
CA CYS A 76 -13.31 4.66 -1.43
C CYS A 76 -14.78 4.67 -1.86
N ILE A 77 -15.39 5.85 -2.00
CA ILE A 77 -16.78 6.01 -2.43
C ILE A 77 -16.98 5.45 -3.84
N ASP A 78 -16.09 5.79 -4.77
CA ASP A 78 -16.20 5.28 -6.14
C ASP A 78 -15.93 3.77 -6.20
N ARG A 79 -14.92 3.28 -5.46
CA ARG A 79 -14.49 1.88 -5.53
C ARG A 79 -15.46 0.91 -4.85
N TRP A 80 -16.06 1.33 -3.73
CA TRP A 80 -16.84 0.45 -2.86
C TRP A 80 -18.24 0.97 -2.52
N GLY A 81 -18.64 2.17 -2.97
CA GLY A 81 -19.95 2.76 -2.65
C GLY A 81 -19.95 3.58 -1.36
N ASP A 82 -21.11 3.80 -0.74
CA ASP A 82 -21.21 4.69 0.42
C ASP A 82 -20.58 4.14 1.71
N ILE A 83 -20.20 5.06 2.61
CA ILE A 83 -19.60 4.78 3.92
C ILE A 83 -20.61 4.11 4.88
N LEU A 84 -20.12 3.23 5.75
CA LEU A 84 -20.88 2.66 6.87
C LEU A 84 -21.57 3.76 7.70
N GLN A 85 -22.92 3.78 7.70
CA GLN A 85 -23.71 4.64 8.57
C GLN A 85 -24.22 3.81 9.76
N PRO A 86 -24.24 4.33 11.00
CA PRO A 86 -24.75 3.61 12.15
C PRO A 86 -26.31 3.53 12.12
N TRP A 87 -26.83 2.44 11.54
CA TRP A 87 -28.15 1.80 11.73
C TRP A 87 -29.42 2.67 11.93
N TYR A 88 -30.31 2.67 10.94
CA TYR A 88 -31.65 2.03 10.94
C TYR A 88 -32.42 2.45 9.66
N GLY A 89 -32.86 1.49 8.85
CA GLY A 89 -34.17 1.62 8.18
C GLY A 89 -34.25 1.80 6.66
N THR A 90 -33.18 1.75 5.88
CA THR A 90 -33.31 1.65 4.41
C THR A 90 -32.35 0.60 3.87
N GLY A 91 -32.90 -0.56 3.51
CA GLY A 91 -32.12 -1.68 3.00
C GLY A 91 -31.49 -1.32 1.66
N TYR A 92 -30.17 -1.10 1.66
CA TYR A 92 -29.14 -1.65 0.78
C TYR A 92 -27.82 -1.42 1.52
N TYR A 93 -27.09 -2.50 1.79
CA TYR A 93 -26.19 -2.59 2.93
C TYR A 93 -24.79 -2.00 2.65
N GLU A 94 -24.36 -1.18 3.61
CA GLU A 94 -23.03 -0.67 3.96
C GLU A 94 -21.83 -1.51 3.41
N ALA A 95 -20.83 -0.87 2.76
CA ALA A 95 -19.78 -1.60 2.04
C ALA A 95 -18.36 -1.52 2.63
N TRP A 96 -17.98 -0.44 3.34
CA TRP A 96 -16.60 -0.28 3.84
C TRP A 96 -16.42 0.66 5.04
N LYS A 97 -15.27 0.48 5.72
CA LYS A 97 -14.79 1.29 6.87
C LYS A 97 -13.32 1.66 6.69
N LEU A 98 -12.99 2.94 6.89
CA LEU A 98 -11.65 3.50 6.74
C LEU A 98 -11.00 3.85 8.09
N HIS A 99 -9.72 3.53 8.24
CA HIS A 99 -8.89 3.88 9.39
C HIS A 99 -7.54 4.43 8.94
N SER A 100 -7.05 5.48 9.61
CA SER A 100 -5.63 5.82 9.51
C SER A 100 -4.80 4.74 10.21
N SER A 101 -3.71 4.33 9.58
CA SER A 101 -2.77 3.38 10.17
C SER A 101 -1.60 4.16 10.75
N SER A 102 -1.23 3.84 11.99
CA SER A 102 0.05 4.27 12.57
C SER A 102 1.24 3.44 12.06
N ARG A 103 0.97 2.36 11.32
CA ARG A 103 2.02 1.53 10.70
C ARG A 103 2.59 2.27 9.48
N GLY A 104 3.91 2.27 9.36
CA GLY A 104 4.61 2.83 8.20
C GLY A 104 4.39 2.01 6.92
N VAL A 105 4.76 2.59 5.77
CA VAL A 105 4.56 1.98 4.44
C VAL A 105 5.21 0.61 4.32
N GLU A 106 6.43 0.43 4.85
CA GLU A 106 7.12 -0.87 4.79
C GLU A 106 6.35 -1.99 5.48
N ALA A 107 5.67 -1.69 6.58
CA ALA A 107 4.86 -2.68 7.28
C ALA A 107 3.60 -3.03 6.48
N ALA A 108 2.98 -2.03 5.83
CA ALA A 108 1.83 -2.27 4.95
C ALA A 108 2.22 -3.11 3.73
N LEU A 109 3.38 -2.85 3.11
CA LEU A 109 3.90 -3.63 1.98
C LEU A 109 4.16 -5.09 2.33
N LYS A 110 4.58 -5.38 3.57
CA LYS A 110 4.75 -6.77 4.04
C LYS A 110 3.43 -7.52 4.22
N ASP A 111 2.32 -6.80 4.38
CA ASP A 111 0.99 -7.38 4.52
C ASP A 111 0.37 -7.72 3.13
N GLU A 112 0.99 -7.33 2.01
CA GLU A 112 0.49 -7.65 0.66
C GLU A 112 0.30 -9.16 0.47
N GLY A 113 -0.90 -9.56 0.02
CA GLY A 113 -1.20 -10.97 -0.21
C GLY A 113 -1.36 -11.80 1.08
N ALA A 114 -1.17 -11.21 2.26
CA ALA A 114 -1.37 -11.89 3.53
C ALA A 114 -2.85 -12.27 3.68
N LYS A 115 -3.09 -13.51 4.12
CA LYS A 115 -4.42 -13.95 4.57
C LYS A 115 -4.51 -13.62 6.05
N ASP A 116 -5.22 -12.55 6.39
CA ASP A 116 -5.57 -12.32 7.79
C ASP A 116 -6.57 -13.40 8.24
N ARG A 117 -6.75 -13.54 9.56
CA ARG A 117 -7.58 -14.58 10.20
C ARG A 117 -9.06 -14.57 9.77
N TRP A 118 -9.52 -13.45 9.21
CA TRP A 118 -10.93 -13.16 8.94
C TRP A 118 -11.28 -12.74 7.50
N PRO A 119 -10.40 -12.12 6.68
CA PRO A 119 -10.77 -11.84 5.29
C PRO A 119 -10.68 -13.11 4.43
N HIS A 120 -11.75 -13.35 3.68
CA HIS A 120 -11.79 -14.39 2.63
C HIS A 120 -10.93 -14.01 1.41
N LYS A 121 -10.41 -12.78 1.35
CA LYS A 121 -9.51 -12.29 0.32
C LYS A 121 -8.13 -11.92 0.90
N PRO A 122 -7.04 -12.13 0.15
CA PRO A 122 -5.75 -11.57 0.51
C PRO A 122 -5.82 -10.05 0.68
N VAL A 123 -4.99 -9.50 1.55
CA VAL A 123 -4.83 -8.05 1.71
C VAL A 123 -4.30 -7.46 0.41
N ASP A 124 -4.95 -6.40 -0.06
CA ASP A 124 -4.61 -5.67 -1.28
C ASP A 124 -3.87 -4.37 -0.95
N ILE A 125 -3.05 -3.87 -1.87
CA ILE A 125 -2.32 -2.61 -1.72
C ILE A 125 -2.56 -1.72 -2.93
N VAL A 126 -2.90 -0.46 -2.65
CA VAL A 126 -3.15 0.56 -3.67
C VAL A 126 -2.25 1.76 -3.40
N PHE A 127 -1.57 2.24 -4.44
CA PHE A 127 -0.83 3.50 -4.38
C PHE A 127 -1.62 4.63 -5.05
N LEU A 128 -2.11 5.56 -4.23
CA LEU A 128 -2.92 6.70 -4.66
C LEU A 128 -2.08 7.97 -4.60
N SER A 129 -1.48 8.38 -5.73
CA SER A 129 -0.69 9.60 -5.83
C SER A 129 -0.65 10.17 -7.23
N ASN A 130 -0.57 11.49 -7.34
CA ASN A 130 -0.36 12.23 -8.59
C ASN A 130 1.10 12.16 -9.07
N LYS A 131 2.02 11.73 -8.20
CA LYS A 131 3.45 11.62 -8.48
C LYS A 131 3.79 10.16 -8.68
N SER A 132 4.41 9.81 -9.81
CA SER A 132 4.96 8.47 -9.96
C SER A 132 5.99 8.21 -8.88
N LEU A 133 5.99 6.99 -8.36
CA LEU A 133 6.97 6.55 -7.41
C LEU A 133 7.62 5.28 -7.97
N ASP A 134 8.79 5.44 -8.57
CA ASP A 134 9.57 4.34 -9.14
C ASP A 134 10.31 3.61 -8.01
N VAL A 135 9.55 2.92 -7.16
CA VAL A 135 10.06 2.02 -6.13
C VAL A 135 9.54 0.63 -6.46
N ASP A 136 10.46 -0.33 -6.66
CA ASP A 136 10.17 -1.68 -7.17
C ASP A 136 9.12 -2.46 -6.33
N ARG A 137 8.87 -2.02 -5.09
CA ARG A 137 7.93 -2.64 -4.14
C ARG A 137 6.57 -1.95 -4.06
N ILE A 138 6.35 -0.86 -4.80
CA ILE A 138 5.09 -0.12 -4.77
C ILE A 138 4.28 -0.42 -6.03
N PRO A 139 2.99 -0.79 -5.89
CA PRO A 139 2.13 -1.02 -7.04
C PRO A 139 1.97 0.25 -7.86
N ALA A 140 1.71 0.10 -9.17
CA ALA A 140 1.51 1.21 -10.07
C ALA A 140 0.43 2.19 -9.56
N ASN A 141 0.68 3.49 -9.75
CA ASN A 141 -0.24 4.55 -9.35
C ASN A 141 -1.63 4.35 -9.97
N VAL A 142 -2.68 4.62 -9.17
CA VAL A 142 -4.07 4.62 -9.67
C VAL A 142 -4.62 6.01 -10.04
N PHE A 143 -3.81 7.07 -9.94
CA PHE A 143 -4.18 8.46 -10.27
C PHE A 143 -3.71 8.86 -11.70
N PRO A 144 -4.44 9.65 -12.52
CA PRO A 144 -5.55 10.54 -12.15
C PRO A 144 -6.84 9.83 -11.78
N TRP A 145 -7.29 10.08 -10.55
CA TRP A 145 -8.56 9.61 -10.01
C TRP A 145 -9.47 10.80 -9.62
N PRO A 146 -10.76 10.79 -9.97
CA PRO A 146 -11.41 9.83 -10.85
C PRO A 146 -10.76 9.83 -12.23
N ARG A 147 -10.68 8.65 -12.87
CA ARG A 147 -10.21 8.55 -14.26
C ARG A 147 -11.01 9.58 -15.04
N LYS A 148 -10.34 10.52 -15.72
CA LYS A 148 -11.03 11.47 -16.60
C LYS A 148 -12.01 10.64 -17.42
N LYS A 149 -13.32 10.98 -17.36
CA LYS A 149 -14.29 10.39 -18.29
C LYS A 149 -13.68 10.60 -19.67
N THR A 150 -13.35 9.52 -20.36
CA THR A 150 -13.10 9.56 -21.79
C THR A 150 -14.38 10.11 -22.40
N SER A 151 -14.34 11.41 -22.73
CA SER A 151 -15.35 12.10 -23.51
C SER A 151 -15.50 11.46 -24.88
#